data_AF-A0ABD0QSE6-F1
#
_entry.id   AF-A0ABD0QSE6-F1
#
_cell.length_a   1.000
_cell.length_b   1.000
_cell.length_c   1.000
_cell.angle_alpha   90.00
_cell.angle_beta   90.00
_cell.angle_gamma   90.00
#
_symmetry.space_group_name_H-M   'P 1'
#
loop_
_entity.id
_entity.type
_entity.pdbx_description
1 polymer ?
#
loop_
_entity_poly.entity_id
_entity_poly.type
_entity_poly.pdbx_seq_one_letter_code
_entity_poly.pdbx_strand_id
1 'polypeptide(L)' 'REEVERKRLKAVLEVQYLLEQLGEESVRQDLTQSTGDAPVLTESELTGLDEFYKLIGPERDSSV' A
#
# COMPACT_ATOMS: atom_id res chain seq x y z
N ARG A 1 13.07 -23.90 4.48
CA ARG A 1 12.03 -23.58 3.47
C ARG A 1 10.88 -22.83 4.11
N GLU A 2 10.31 -23.35 5.19
CA GLU A 2 9.26 -22.68 5.99
C GLU A 2 9.61 -21.26 6.44
N GLU A 3 10.84 -20.99 6.92
CA GLU A 3 11.22 -19.64 7.33
C GLU A 3 11.19 -18.62 6.16
N VAL A 4 11.57 -19.07 4.97
CA VAL A 4 11.55 -18.23 3.76
C VAL A 4 10.12 -17.94 3.34
N GLU A 5 9.25 -18.94 3.38
CA GLU A 5 7.81 -18.76 3.11
C GLU A 5 7.16 -17.85 4.14
N ARG A 6 7.51 -17.99 5.42
CA ARG A 6 7.02 -17.10 6.48
C ARG A 6 7.46 -15.65 6.27
N LYS A 7 8.73 -15.42 5.87
CA LYS A 7 9.24 -14.08 5.55
C LYS A 7 8.52 -13.48 4.34
N ARG A 8 8.26 -14.28 3.30
CA ARG A 8 7.49 -13.85 2.12
C ARG A 8 6.06 -13.48 2.49
N LEU A 9 5.38 -14.33 3.27
CA LEU A 9 4.03 -14.06 3.74
C LEU A 9 3.97 -12.77 4.57
N LYS A 10 4.93 -12.56 5.49
CA LYS A 10 5.03 -11.32 6.27
C LYS A 10 5.15 -10.09 5.37
N ALA A 11 6.03 -10.14 4.38
CA ALA A 11 6.22 -9.03 3.45
C ALA A 11 4.95 -8.73 2.64
N VAL A 12 4.21 -9.76 2.21
CA VAL A 12 2.92 -9.59 1.52
C VAL A 12 1.90 -8.91 2.43
N LEU A 13 1.78 -9.34 3.70
CA LEU A 13 0.85 -8.74 4.65
C LEU A 13 1.20 -7.28 4.98
N GLU A 14 2.50 -6.97 5.08
CA GLU A 14 2.97 -5.59 5.28
C GLU A 14 2.59 -4.69 4.10
N VAL A 15 2.77 -5.17 2.87
CA VAL A 15 2.36 -4.41 1.66
C VAL A 15 0.84 -4.25 1.60
N GLN A 16 0.07 -5.30 1.94
CA GLN A 16 -1.39 -5.22 1.99
C GLN A 16 -1.85 -4.14 2.98
N TYR A 17 -1.29 -4.15 4.20
CA TYR A 17 -1.62 -3.17 5.22
C TYR A 17 -1.28 -1.74 4.77
N LEU A 18 -0.11 -1.53 4.19
CA LEU A 18 0.29 -0.20 3.72
C LEU A 18 -0.67 0.32 2.64
N LEU A 19 -1.03 -0.52 1.66
CA LEU A 19 -1.94 -0.11 0.59
C LEU A 19 -3.36 0.16 1.11
N GLU A 20 -3.84 -0.59 2.10
CA GLU A 20 -5.12 -0.34 2.75
C GLU A 20 -5.14 1.02 3.47
N GLN A 21 -4.06 1.36 4.17
CA GLN A 21 -3.91 2.64 4.86
C GLN A 21 -3.82 3.84 3.89
N LEU A 22 -3.34 3.64 2.67
CA LEU A 22 -3.34 4.68 1.62
C LEU A 22 -4.75 5.04 1.12
N GLY A 23 -5.78 4.27 1.51
CA GLY A 23 -7.17 4.65 1.32
C GLY A 23 -7.65 5.76 2.27
N GLU A 24 -6.92 6.04 3.35
CA GLU A 24 -7.23 7.11 4.29
C GLU A 24 -6.62 8.44 3.82
N GLU A 25 -7.48 9.44 3.58
CA GLU A 25 -7.05 10.75 3.07
C GLU A 25 -6.03 11.44 3.98
N SER A 26 -6.15 11.31 5.31
CA SER A 26 -5.18 11.85 6.26
C SER A 26 -3.78 11.24 6.09
N VAL A 27 -3.71 9.94 5.81
CA VAL A 27 -2.43 9.24 5.59
C VAL A 27 -1.79 9.72 4.28
N ARG A 28 -2.59 9.92 3.22
CA ARG A 28 -2.09 10.47 1.95
C ARG A 28 -1.59 11.90 2.12
N GLN A 29 -2.30 12.71 2.89
CA GLN A 29 -1.87 14.07 3.23
C GLN A 29 -0.57 14.06 4.02
N ASP A 30 -0.42 13.20 5.02
CA ASP A 30 0.83 13.11 5.80
C ASP A 30 2.03 12.68 4.95
N LEU A 31 1.82 11.87 3.91
CA LEU A 31 2.88 11.40 3.01
C LEU A 31 3.25 12.43 1.93
N THR A 32 2.29 13.26 1.52
CA THR A 32 2.47 14.31 0.49
C THR A 32 2.82 15.67 1.09
N GLN A 33 2.49 15.90 2.35
CA GLN A 33 2.80 17.15 3.06
C GLN A 33 4.10 16.97 3.83
N SER A 34 5.10 17.74 3.44
CA SER A 34 6.42 17.73 4.07
C SER A 34 6.36 18.24 5.52
N THR A 35 6.99 17.52 6.45
CA THR A 35 7.41 18.06 7.76
C THR A 35 8.85 18.58 7.77
N GLY A 36 9.52 18.65 6.60
CA GLY A 36 10.92 19.05 6.44
C GLY A 36 11.31 19.31 4.98
N ASP A 37 12.15 18.44 4.40
CA ASP A 37 12.92 18.71 3.16
C ASP A 37 12.33 18.18 1.84
N ALA A 38 11.32 17.31 1.86
CA ALA A 38 10.58 16.86 0.66
C ALA A 38 9.39 15.98 1.09
N PRO A 39 8.32 15.89 0.26
CA PRO A 39 7.28 14.90 0.45
C PRO A 39 7.86 13.48 0.39
N VAL A 40 7.32 12.57 1.20
CA VAL A 40 7.72 11.16 1.21
C VAL A 40 7.32 10.49 -0.09
N LEU A 41 6.14 10.85 -0.61
CA LEU A 41 5.64 10.43 -1.91
C LEU A 41 4.99 11.61 -2.64
N THR A 42 5.17 11.62 -3.95
CA THR A 42 4.46 12.50 -4.87
C THR A 42 3.06 11.97 -5.18
N GLU A 43 2.19 12.85 -5.66
CA GLU A 43 0.83 12.46 -6.09
C GLU A 43 0.87 11.40 -7.21
N SER A 44 1.86 11.49 -8.11
CA SER A 44 2.06 10.48 -9.16
C SER A 44 2.44 9.11 -8.59
N GLU A 45 3.25 9.08 -7.53
CA GLU A 45 3.63 7.82 -6.88
C GLU A 45 2.44 7.22 -6.13
N LEU A 46 1.64 8.04 -5.44
CA LEU A 46 0.40 7.59 -4.81
C LEU A 46 -0.60 7.03 -5.83
N THR A 47 -0.76 7.70 -6.97
CA THR A 47 -1.62 7.22 -8.06
C THR A 47 -1.16 5.86 -8.59
N GLY A 48 0.16 5.65 -8.73
CA GLY A 48 0.71 4.35 -9.12
C GLY A 48 0.43 3.25 -8.09
N LEU A 49 0.43 3.58 -6.79
CA LEU A 49 0.05 2.64 -5.72
C LEU A 49 -1.45 2.33 -5.74
N ASP A 50 -2.30 3.30 -6.08
CA ASP A 50 -3.75 3.08 -6.25
C ASP A 50 -4.04 2.12 -7.42
N GLU A 51 -3.33 2.29 -8.54
CA GLU A 51 -3.41 1.38 -9.69
C GLU A 51 -2.95 -0.02 -9.32
N PHE A 52 -1.84 -0.13 -8.59
CA PHE A 52 -1.35 -1.41 -8.08
C PHE A 52 -2.36 -2.08 -7.13
N TYR A 53 -2.96 -1.32 -6.21
CA TYR A 53 -3.96 -1.82 -5.27
C TYR A 53 -5.19 -2.41 -5.96
N LYS A 54 -5.65 -1.78 -7.05
CA LYS A 54 -6.74 -2.30 -7.89
C LYS A 54 -6.38 -3.64 -8.53
N LEU A 55 -5.14 -3.80 -8.99
CA LEU A 55 -4.68 -5.03 -9.65
C LEU A 55 -4.58 -6.23 -8.69
N ILE A 56 -4.26 -5.97 -7.42
CA ILE A 56 -4.16 -7.05 -6.42
C ILE A 56 -5.52 -7.46 -5.85
N GLY A 57 -6.62 -6.77 -6.22
CA GLY A 57 -7.99 -7.21 -5.97
C GLY A 57 -8.27 -7.62 -4.52
N PRO A 58 -8.27 -6.69 -3.55
CA PRO A 58 -8.67 -6.98 -2.18
C PRO A 58 -10.17 -7.27 -2.06
N GLU A 59 -10.98 -6.79 -3.00
CA GLU A 59 -12.36 -7.26 -3.16
C GLU A 59 -12.31 -8.72 -3.60
N ARG A 60 -12.51 -9.63 -2.63
CA ARG A 60 -12.83 -11.01 -2.92
C ARG A 60 -13.95 -11.01 -3.94
N ASP A 61 -13.68 -11.62 -5.09
CA ASP A 61 -14.71 -12.01 -6.03
C ASP A 61 -15.74 -12.83 -5.23
N SER A 62 -16.87 -12.20 -4.88
CA SER A 62 -17.92 -12.80 -4.04
C SER A 62 -18.75 -13.83 -4.83
N SER A 63 -18.28 -14.16 -6.04
CA SER A 63 -18.89 -15.08 -6.99
C SER A 63 -18.31 -16.51 -6.97
N VAL A 64 -17.40 -16.82 -6.03
CA VAL A 64 -16.90 -18.19 -5.78
C VAL A 64 -17.43 -18.75 -4.46
#